data_AF-A0A7W1HMG5-F1
#
_entry.id   AF-A0A7W1HMG5-F1
#
_cell.length_a   1.000
_cell.length_b   1.000
_cell.length_c   1.000
_cell.angle_alpha   90.00
_cell.angle_beta   90.00
_cell.angle_gamma   90.00
#
_symmetry.space_group_name_H-M   'P 1'
#
loop_
_entity.id
_entity.type
_entity.pdbx_description
1 polymer ?
#
loop_
_entity_poly.entity_id
_entity_poly.type
_entity_poly.pdbx_seq_one_letter_code
_entity_poly.pdbx_strand_id
1 'polypeptide(L)'
;MPIVPSTFQAPSLLRNGHVQTIVGALLRRSRRARFERDRLELEDGDFLDLRWLRHGHARLAILSHGLEGSADEGYIRGMAVALAAAGWDALAWNFRGCGEEPNRLVRLYHSGATEDLSAVVQHAAKSYGRIALIGFSLGGNLTLKYMGEAPPHDSVMAAVAISAPVDLAASARMLDQRRSNRLYLRRFINSLVSKVEA
;
A
#
# COMPACT_ATOMS: atom_id res chain seq x y z
N MET A 1 22.29 2.40 -6.65
CA MET A 1 21.96 2.81 -5.27
C MET A 1 22.92 2.13 -4.31
N PRO A 2 23.49 2.82 -3.32
CA PRO A 2 24.35 2.18 -2.33
C PRO A 2 23.56 1.14 -1.54
N ILE A 3 24.13 -0.04 -1.35
CA ILE A 3 23.58 -1.04 -0.44
C ILE A 3 23.96 -0.59 0.97
N VAL A 4 22.96 -0.19 1.77
CA VAL A 4 23.18 0.25 3.16
C VAL A 4 23.09 -0.97 4.08
N PRO A 5 24.14 -1.29 4.86
CA PRO A 5 24.09 -2.40 5.80
C PRO A 5 23.12 -2.08 6.94
N SER A 6 22.27 -3.05 7.28
CA SER A 6 21.32 -2.90 8.39
C SER A 6 22.01 -3.12 9.74
N THR A 7 21.80 -2.22 10.68
CA THR A 7 22.20 -2.37 12.10
C THR A 7 21.09 -2.97 12.97
N PHE A 8 19.98 -3.40 12.36
CA PHE A 8 18.82 -3.91 13.07
C PHE A 8 19.12 -5.21 13.83
N GLN A 9 18.84 -5.22 15.13
CA GLN A 9 18.88 -6.41 15.96
C GLN A 9 17.46 -6.74 16.43
N ALA A 10 16.97 -7.92 16.06
CA ALA A 10 15.64 -8.36 16.46
C ALA A 10 15.60 -8.64 17.98
N PRO A 11 14.56 -8.17 18.70
CA PRO A 11 14.32 -8.56 20.09
C PRO A 11 14.30 -10.08 20.24
N SER A 12 14.73 -10.61 21.39
CA SER A 12 14.89 -12.05 21.62
C SER A 12 13.63 -12.87 21.29
N LEU A 13 12.45 -12.36 21.67
CA LEU A 13 11.14 -12.98 21.42
C LEU A 13 10.63 -12.79 19.98
N LEU A 14 11.27 -11.94 19.19
CA LEU A 14 10.87 -11.58 17.83
C LEU A 14 11.95 -11.96 16.80
N ARG A 15 12.80 -12.94 17.07
CA ARG A 15 13.84 -13.38 16.11
C ARG A 15 13.28 -14.05 14.85
N ASN A 16 12.08 -14.61 14.93
CA ASN A 16 11.41 -15.25 13.79
C ASN A 16 10.59 -14.23 12.99
N GLY A 17 10.83 -14.16 11.67
CA GLY A 17 10.14 -13.21 10.77
C GLY A 17 8.62 -13.40 10.69
N HIS A 18 8.12 -14.63 10.84
CA HIS A 18 6.67 -14.87 10.93
C HIS A 18 6.09 -14.26 12.20
N VAL A 19 6.78 -14.40 13.34
CA VAL A 19 6.35 -13.79 14.60
C VAL A 19 6.38 -12.27 14.49
N GLN A 20 7.41 -11.67 13.90
CA GLN A 20 7.45 -10.21 13.65
C GLN A 20 6.24 -9.75 12.82
N THR A 21 5.92 -10.45 11.73
CA THR A 21 4.78 -10.13 10.86
C THR A 21 3.45 -10.29 11.59
N ILE A 22 3.24 -11.40 12.30
CA ILE A 22 1.97 -11.69 12.99
C ILE A 22 1.76 -10.74 14.17
N VAL A 23 2.77 -10.56 15.01
CA VAL A 23 2.71 -9.64 16.15
C VAL A 23 2.50 -8.20 15.67
N GLY A 24 3.21 -7.80 14.62
CA GLY A 24 3.04 -6.49 14.00
C GLY A 24 1.64 -6.28 13.41
N ALA A 25 1.00 -7.32 12.88
CA ALA A 25 -0.38 -7.24 12.38
C ALA A 25 -1.41 -7.19 13.52
N LEU A 26 -1.23 -7.98 14.58
CA LEU A 26 -2.24 -8.14 15.64
C LEU A 26 -2.13 -7.12 16.78
N LEU A 27 -0.92 -6.75 17.18
CA LEU A 27 -0.70 -5.93 18.38
C LEU A 27 -0.35 -4.47 18.06
N ARG A 28 -0.19 -4.11 16.78
CA ARG A 28 0.12 -2.74 16.40
C ARG A 28 -1.05 -1.84 16.76
N ARG A 29 -0.84 -1.01 17.77
CA ARG A 29 -1.78 0.05 18.14
C ARG A 29 -1.91 1.02 16.97
N SER A 30 -3.10 1.07 16.38
CA SER A 30 -3.44 2.13 15.43
C SER A 30 -3.42 3.45 16.18
N ARG A 31 -2.57 4.39 15.74
CA ARG A 31 -2.60 5.76 16.27
C ARG A 31 -3.92 6.38 15.81
N ARG A 32 -4.68 6.92 16.76
CA ARG A 32 -5.95 7.61 16.49
C ARG A 32 -5.63 8.93 15.77
N ALA A 33 -5.67 8.88 14.44
CA ALA A 33 -5.77 10.06 13.58
C ALA A 33 -7.08 9.97 12.80
N ARG A 34 -7.70 11.13 12.58
CA ARG A 34 -8.91 11.26 11.78
C ARG A 34 -8.48 11.49 10.33
N PHE A 35 -8.85 10.56 9.46
CA PHE A 35 -8.63 10.67 8.03
C PHE A 35 -9.86 11.28 7.38
N GLU A 36 -9.66 12.28 6.52
CA GLU A 36 -10.68 12.77 5.60
C GLU A 36 -10.90 11.70 4.52
N ARG A 37 -12.17 11.41 4.21
CA ARG A 37 -12.55 10.47 3.17
C ARG A 37 -12.82 11.23 1.90
N ASP A 38 -12.38 10.69 0.79
CA ASP A 38 -12.57 11.26 -0.54
C ASP A 38 -12.70 10.11 -1.55
N ARG A 39 -13.26 10.39 -2.72
CA ARG A 39 -13.45 9.41 -3.79
C ARG A 39 -12.93 9.99 -5.10
N LEU A 40 -12.02 9.25 -5.72
CA LEU A 40 -11.52 9.55 -7.05
C LEU A 40 -12.33 8.77 -8.07
N GLU A 41 -13.12 9.50 -8.87
CA GLU A 41 -13.76 8.96 -10.06
C GLU A 41 -12.71 8.72 -11.15
N LEU A 42 -12.77 7.54 -11.78
CA LEU A 42 -11.85 7.13 -12.84
C LEU A 42 -12.47 7.30 -14.23
N GLU A 43 -11.61 7.40 -15.24
CA GLU A 43 -12.05 7.60 -16.63
C GLU A 43 -12.87 6.42 -17.18
N ASP A 44 -12.67 5.22 -16.65
CA ASP A 44 -13.44 4.02 -17.02
C ASP A 44 -14.82 3.94 -16.33
N GLY A 45 -15.19 4.98 -15.57
CA GLY A 45 -16.46 5.06 -14.86
C GLY A 45 -16.47 4.33 -13.51
N ASP A 46 -15.34 3.78 -13.07
CA ASP A 46 -15.18 3.20 -11.73
C ASP A 46 -14.64 4.23 -10.73
N PHE A 47 -14.26 3.80 -9.52
CA PHE A 47 -13.76 4.69 -8.48
C PHE A 47 -12.65 4.07 -7.62
N LEU A 48 -11.88 4.96 -6.96
CA LEU A 48 -10.95 4.62 -5.88
C LEU A 48 -11.29 5.43 -4.62
N ASP A 49 -11.41 4.75 -3.48
CA ASP A 49 -11.60 5.42 -2.20
C ASP A 49 -10.26 5.88 -1.61
N LEU A 50 -10.25 7.13 -1.15
CA LEU A 50 -9.08 7.81 -0.61
C LEU A 50 -9.24 8.08 0.89
N ARG A 51 -8.10 8.16 1.59
CA ARG A 51 -7.98 8.53 2.99
C ARG A 51 -6.86 9.56 3.14
N TRP A 52 -7.25 10.80 3.38
CA TRP A 52 -6.35 11.94 3.52
C TRP A 52 -6.04 12.22 4.99
N LEU A 53 -4.76 12.49 5.28
CA LEU A 53 -4.31 13.10 6.53
C LEU A 53 -3.57 14.38 6.17
N ARG A 54 -4.26 15.52 6.28
CA ARG A 54 -3.76 16.84 5.91
C ARG A 54 -3.56 17.70 7.14
N HIS A 55 -2.33 18.14 7.35
CA HIS A 55 -1.95 19.13 8.36
C HIS A 55 -1.45 20.44 7.71
N GLY A 56 -1.66 20.61 6.40
CA GLY A 56 -1.27 21.81 5.65
C GLY A 56 0.21 21.81 5.26
N HIS A 57 0.83 20.64 5.16
CA HIS A 57 2.21 20.53 4.70
C HIS A 57 2.29 20.62 3.17
N ALA A 58 3.37 21.18 2.64
CA ALA A 58 3.56 21.33 1.20
C ALA A 58 3.97 20.03 0.47
N ARG A 59 4.19 18.94 1.20
CA ARG A 59 4.69 17.67 0.67
C ARG A 59 3.69 16.56 0.97
N LEU A 60 3.48 15.67 0.02
CA LEU A 60 2.55 14.55 0.15
C LEU A 60 3.26 13.21 0.04
N ALA A 61 2.89 12.27 0.89
CA ALA A 61 3.22 10.86 0.73
C ALA A 61 1.98 10.07 0.31
N ILE A 62 2.05 9.40 -0.83
CA ILE A 62 1.00 8.48 -1.31
C ILE A 62 1.34 7.06 -0.82
N LEU A 63 0.42 6.44 -0.09
CA LEU A 63 0.59 5.16 0.57
C LEU A 63 -0.23 4.07 -0.13
N SER A 64 0.46 3.07 -0.69
CA SER A 64 -0.14 1.92 -1.38
C SER A 64 -0.05 0.67 -0.50
N HIS A 65 -1.19 0.06 -0.18
CA HIS A 65 -1.27 -1.12 0.67
C HIS A 65 -0.83 -2.41 -0.04
N GLY A 66 -0.67 -3.48 0.74
CA GLY A 66 -0.36 -4.82 0.23
C GLY A 66 -1.57 -5.56 -0.31
N LEU A 67 -1.35 -6.77 -0.81
CA LEU A 67 -2.39 -7.69 -1.26
C LEU A 67 -3.44 -7.90 -0.14
N GLU A 68 -4.72 -7.74 -0.49
CA GLU A 68 -5.88 -7.86 0.41
C GLU A 68 -5.82 -6.95 1.64
N GLY A 69 -5.10 -5.83 1.55
CA GLY A 69 -5.09 -4.77 2.57
C GLY A 69 -6.10 -3.67 2.27
N SER A 70 -5.98 -2.57 3.01
CA SER A 70 -6.74 -1.33 2.78
C SER A 70 -5.97 -0.12 3.31
N ALA A 71 -6.46 1.08 3.00
CA ALA A 71 -6.00 2.34 3.55
C ALA A 71 -6.18 2.43 5.08
N ASP A 72 -7.05 1.61 5.66
CA ASP A 72 -7.35 1.58 7.08
C ASP A 72 -6.46 0.61 7.89
N GLU A 73 -5.57 -0.12 7.20
CA GLU A 73 -4.60 -1.01 7.85
C GLU A 73 -3.69 -0.28 8.83
N GLY A 74 -3.41 -0.91 9.98
CA GLY A 74 -2.65 -0.29 11.06
C GLY A 74 -1.24 0.16 10.66
N TYR A 75 -0.62 -0.51 9.68
CA TYR A 75 0.67 -0.10 9.14
C TYR A 75 0.61 1.10 8.21
N ILE A 76 -0.46 1.23 7.41
CA ILE A 76 -0.72 2.39 6.56
C ILE A 76 -1.02 3.61 7.43
N ARG A 77 -1.98 3.50 8.35
CA ARG A 77 -2.34 4.60 9.27
C ARG A 77 -1.17 5.02 10.14
N GLY A 78 -0.40 4.06 10.64
CA GLY A 78 0.80 4.34 11.42
C GLY A 78 1.88 5.06 10.61
N MET A 79 2.06 4.70 9.35
CA MET A 79 2.99 5.38 8.44
C MET A 79 2.53 6.81 8.14
N ALA A 80 1.26 7.01 7.81
CA ALA A 80 0.67 8.33 7.60
C ALA A 80 0.89 9.26 8.79
N VAL A 81 0.63 8.79 10.01
CA VAL A 81 0.86 9.59 11.23
C VAL A 81 2.33 9.92 11.45
N ALA A 82 3.24 8.98 11.16
CA ALA A 82 4.67 9.22 11.28
C ALA A 82 5.16 10.28 10.26
N LEU A 83 4.63 10.23 9.04
CA LEU A 83 4.92 11.21 7.97
C LEU A 83 4.37 12.59 8.30
N ALA A 84 3.15 12.67 8.83
CA ALA A 84 2.55 13.90 9.33
C ALA A 84 3.40 14.54 10.42
N ALA A 85 3.89 13.75 11.38
CA ALA A 85 4.82 14.26 12.40
C ALA A 85 6.18 14.71 11.82
N ALA A 86 6.55 14.23 10.64
CA ALA A 86 7.77 14.58 9.92
C ALA A 86 7.56 15.69 8.86
N GLY A 87 6.41 16.37 8.85
CA GLY A 87 6.14 17.49 7.95
C GLY A 87 5.66 17.10 6.55
N TRP A 88 4.95 15.97 6.43
CA TRP A 88 4.32 15.51 5.20
C TRP A 88 2.83 15.26 5.41
N ASP A 89 1.99 15.75 4.51
CA ASP A 89 0.62 15.24 4.41
C ASP A 89 0.67 13.81 3.86
N ALA A 90 -0.37 13.01 4.11
CA ALA A 90 -0.46 11.64 3.63
C ALA A 90 -1.78 11.38 2.91
N LEU A 91 -1.70 10.61 1.82
CA LEU A 91 -2.82 10.08 1.06
C LEU A 91 -2.69 8.56 1.00
N ALA A 92 -3.53 7.84 1.72
CA ALA A 92 -3.70 6.40 1.52
C ALA A 92 -4.89 6.16 0.59
N TRP A 93 -4.84 5.10 -0.20
CA TRP A 93 -5.90 4.77 -1.15
C TRP A 93 -6.20 3.28 -1.12
N ASN A 94 -7.45 2.93 -1.36
CA ASN A 94 -7.88 1.55 -1.52
C ASN A 94 -7.75 1.14 -2.98
N PHE A 95 -7.11 0.00 -3.21
CA PHE A 95 -7.18 -0.65 -4.51
C PHE A 95 -8.64 -1.06 -4.82
N ARG A 96 -8.96 -1.24 -6.11
CA ARG A 96 -10.27 -1.75 -6.52
C ARG A 96 -10.61 -3.06 -5.78
N GLY A 97 -11.82 -3.17 -5.25
CA GLY A 97 -12.29 -4.30 -4.46
C GLY A 97 -11.76 -4.33 -3.02
N CYS A 98 -11.03 -3.31 -2.59
CA CYS A 98 -10.54 -3.18 -1.21
C CYS A 98 -11.18 -2.01 -0.44
N GLY A 99 -12.17 -1.34 -1.05
CA GLY A 99 -12.99 -0.30 -0.44
C GLY A 99 -14.09 -0.83 0.47
N GLU A 100 -14.90 0.09 1.00
CA GLU A 100 -16.08 -0.26 1.80
C GLU A 100 -17.25 -0.74 0.92
N GLU A 101 -17.27 -0.29 -0.33
CA GLU A 101 -18.29 -0.62 -1.33
C GLU A 101 -17.65 -1.40 -2.49
N PRO A 102 -18.39 -2.34 -3.12
CA PRO A 102 -17.96 -2.96 -4.36
C PRO A 102 -17.71 -1.92 -5.47
N ASN A 103 -16.69 -2.17 -6.28
CA ASN A 103 -16.44 -1.37 -7.47
C ASN A 103 -17.56 -1.54 -8.50
N ARG A 104 -17.76 -0.52 -9.34
CA ARG A 104 -18.84 -0.53 -10.35
C ARG A 104 -18.55 -1.51 -11.49
N LEU A 105 -17.27 -1.74 -11.76
CA LEU A 105 -16.82 -2.68 -12.78
C LEU A 105 -16.41 -4.00 -12.15
N VAL A 106 -16.61 -5.10 -12.89
CA VAL A 106 -16.09 -6.43 -12.54
C VAL A 106 -14.59 -6.49 -12.86
N ARG A 107 -13.82 -5.59 -12.24
CA ARG A 107 -12.38 -5.42 -12.43
C ARG A 107 -11.72 -5.34 -11.05
N LEU A 108 -10.80 -6.26 -10.81
CA LEU A 108 -9.99 -6.27 -9.60
C LEU A 108 -8.64 -5.61 -9.86
N TYR A 109 -8.04 -5.10 -8.78
CA TYR A 109 -6.64 -4.70 -8.78
C TYR A 109 -5.71 -5.89 -9.02
N HIS A 110 -4.53 -5.59 -9.54
CA HIS A 110 -3.42 -6.54 -9.59
C HIS A 110 -2.09 -5.79 -9.54
N SER A 111 -0.97 -6.51 -9.41
CA SER A 111 0.39 -5.96 -9.39
C SER A 111 0.75 -5.09 -10.61
N GLY A 112 -0.01 -5.24 -11.70
CA GLY A 112 0.23 -4.56 -12.96
C GLY A 112 -0.64 -3.32 -13.17
N ALA A 113 -1.62 -3.04 -12.30
CA ALA A 113 -2.62 -1.99 -12.47
C ALA A 113 -2.06 -0.59 -12.14
N THR A 114 -1.01 -0.17 -12.83
CA THR A 114 -0.29 1.09 -12.60
C THR A 114 -1.07 2.31 -13.06
N GLU A 115 -2.08 2.13 -13.91
CA GLU A 115 -3.04 3.15 -14.32
C GLU A 115 -3.81 3.74 -13.13
N ASP A 116 -4.20 2.92 -12.16
CA ASP A 116 -4.91 3.38 -10.98
C ASP A 116 -3.99 4.24 -10.09
N LEU A 117 -2.73 3.82 -9.91
CA LEU A 117 -1.73 4.64 -9.20
C LEU A 117 -1.44 5.94 -9.96
N SER A 118 -1.37 5.90 -11.28
CA SER A 118 -1.21 7.09 -12.12
C SER A 118 -2.35 8.08 -11.89
N ALA A 119 -3.60 7.61 -11.86
CA ALA A 119 -4.77 8.45 -11.59
C ALA A 119 -4.69 9.10 -10.19
N VAL A 120 -4.28 8.35 -9.16
CA VAL A 120 -4.08 8.88 -7.80
C VAL A 120 -2.99 9.95 -7.77
N VAL A 121 -1.86 9.73 -8.45
CA VAL A 121 -0.76 10.69 -8.55
C VAL A 121 -1.23 11.98 -9.25
N GLN A 122 -1.92 11.85 -10.38
CA GLN A 122 -2.44 13.01 -11.13
C GLN A 122 -3.47 13.79 -10.32
N HIS A 123 -4.36 13.10 -9.60
CA HIS A 123 -5.31 13.73 -8.70
C HIS A 123 -4.58 14.54 -7.60
N ALA A 124 -3.60 13.93 -6.94
CA ALA A 124 -2.81 14.58 -5.90
C ALA A 124 -1.94 15.74 -6.40
N ALA A 125 -1.40 15.63 -7.62
CA ALA A 125 -0.54 16.64 -8.22
C ALA A 125 -1.23 17.98 -8.46
N LYS A 126 -2.57 18.02 -8.48
CA LYS A 126 -3.37 19.26 -8.54
C LYS A 126 -3.12 20.17 -7.33
N SER A 127 -2.75 19.61 -6.18
CA SER A 127 -2.57 20.35 -4.92
C SER A 127 -1.14 20.25 -4.36
N TYR A 128 -0.32 19.31 -4.84
CA TYR A 128 1.01 19.06 -4.31
C TYR A 128 2.08 19.03 -5.41
N GLY A 129 3.06 19.92 -5.31
CA GLY A 129 4.24 19.94 -6.18
C GLY A 129 5.37 19.00 -5.75
N ARG A 130 5.26 18.33 -4.59
CA ARG A 130 6.26 17.38 -4.07
C ARG A 130 5.57 16.14 -3.50
N ILE A 131 5.70 15.03 -4.19
CA ILE A 131 5.05 13.76 -3.90
C ILE A 131 6.11 12.67 -3.72
N ALA A 132 5.96 11.87 -2.66
CA ALA A 132 6.69 10.62 -2.48
C ALA A 132 5.72 9.44 -2.55
N LEU A 133 6.09 8.38 -3.27
CA LEU A 133 5.31 7.15 -3.35
C LEU A 133 5.86 6.14 -2.34
N ILE A 134 5.02 5.54 -1.51
CA ILE A 134 5.43 4.55 -0.52
C ILE A 134 4.51 3.33 -0.63
N GLY A 135 5.06 2.21 -1.10
CA GLY A 135 4.33 0.98 -1.32
C GLY A 135 4.79 -0.16 -0.43
N PHE A 136 3.84 -0.90 0.16
CA PHE A 136 4.11 -2.08 0.98
C PHE A 136 3.74 -3.36 0.25
N SER A 137 4.62 -4.36 0.28
CA SER A 137 4.38 -5.66 -0.34
C SER A 137 3.95 -5.49 -1.81
N LEU A 138 2.75 -5.93 -2.18
CA LEU A 138 2.19 -5.73 -3.53
C LEU A 138 2.14 -4.25 -3.94
N GLY A 139 1.79 -3.33 -3.04
CA GLY A 139 1.83 -1.89 -3.33
C GLY A 139 3.25 -1.39 -3.61
N GLY A 140 4.27 -2.03 -3.03
CA GLY A 140 5.67 -1.78 -3.33
C GLY A 140 6.05 -2.27 -4.73
N ASN A 141 5.58 -3.46 -5.14
CA ASN A 141 5.73 -3.94 -6.51
C ASN A 141 5.08 -2.98 -7.52
N LEU A 142 3.83 -2.59 -7.26
CA LEU A 142 3.08 -1.63 -8.08
C LEU A 142 3.83 -0.31 -8.22
N THR A 143 4.38 0.21 -7.10
CA THR A 143 5.17 1.45 -7.08
C THR A 143 6.43 1.32 -7.94
N LEU A 144 7.19 0.22 -7.80
CA LEU A 144 8.40 0.00 -8.60
C LEU A 144 8.08 -0.12 -10.09
N LYS A 145 7.00 -0.82 -10.44
CA LYS A 145 6.55 -0.95 -11.82
C LYS A 145 6.17 0.43 -12.39
N TYR A 146 5.33 1.20 -11.69
CA TYR A 146 4.94 2.55 -12.10
C TYR A 146 6.15 3.44 -12.39
N MET A 147 7.16 3.42 -11.50
CA MET A 147 8.39 4.21 -11.67
C MET A 147 9.28 3.74 -12.85
N GLY A 148 9.09 2.52 -13.34
CA GLY A 148 9.90 1.93 -14.41
C GLY A 148 9.22 1.87 -15.78
N GLU A 149 7.91 2.06 -15.86
CA GLU A 149 7.16 1.94 -17.12
C GLU A 149 7.21 3.18 -18.00
N ALA A 150 7.13 4.35 -17.39
CA ALA A 150 7.22 5.64 -18.05
C ALA A 150 7.79 6.66 -17.06
N PRO A 151 8.29 7.82 -17.53
CA PRO A 151 8.60 8.93 -16.64
C PRO A 151 7.40 9.24 -15.75
N PRO A 152 7.56 9.24 -14.41
CA PRO A 152 6.47 9.60 -13.51
C PRO A 152 6.15 11.09 -13.66
N HIS A 153 5.00 11.51 -13.13
CA HIS A 153 4.63 12.94 -13.08
C HIS A 153 5.72 13.77 -12.38
N ASP A 154 6.00 14.99 -12.86
CA ASP A 154 7.10 15.85 -12.39
C ASP A 154 7.09 16.14 -10.87
N SER A 155 5.92 16.06 -10.24
CA SER A 155 5.78 16.23 -8.80
C SER A 155 6.32 15.05 -7.98
N VAL A 156 6.51 13.87 -8.60
CA VAL A 156 7.03 12.67 -7.94
C VAL A 156 8.54 12.78 -7.76
N MET A 157 8.97 13.05 -6.54
CA MET A 157 10.39 13.27 -6.20
C MET A 157 11.09 12.03 -5.63
N ALA A 158 10.33 11.03 -5.16
CA ALA A 158 10.87 9.83 -4.54
C ALA A 158 9.87 8.67 -4.57
N ALA A 159 10.40 7.45 -4.54
CA ALA A 159 9.63 6.23 -4.36
C ALA A 159 10.32 5.31 -3.33
N VAL A 160 9.53 4.68 -2.47
CA VAL A 160 9.98 3.75 -1.43
C VAL A 160 9.15 2.48 -1.54
N ALA A 161 9.81 1.35 -1.77
CA ALA A 161 9.18 0.04 -1.81
C ALA A 161 9.61 -0.79 -0.60
N ILE A 162 8.65 -1.30 0.16
CA ILE A 162 8.88 -1.99 1.43
C ILE A 162 8.43 -3.44 1.29
N SER A 163 9.36 -4.38 1.44
CA SER A 163 9.10 -5.82 1.32
C SER A 163 8.40 -6.22 0.02
N ALA A 164 8.76 -5.57 -1.08
CA ALA A 164 8.10 -5.73 -2.38
C ALA A 164 8.50 -7.05 -3.06
N PRO A 165 7.54 -7.88 -3.53
CA PRO A 165 7.86 -9.02 -4.39
C PRO A 165 8.22 -8.50 -5.78
N VAL A 166 9.46 -8.69 -6.23
CA VAL A 166 9.90 -8.25 -7.58
C VAL A 166 9.77 -9.36 -8.64
N ASP A 167 9.78 -10.62 -8.21
CA ASP A 167 9.39 -11.78 -9.02
C ASP A 167 8.08 -12.34 -8.48
N LEU A 168 6.98 -12.03 -9.16
CA LEU A 168 5.64 -12.42 -8.74
C LEU A 168 5.41 -13.93 -8.86
N ALA A 169 5.98 -14.56 -9.89
CA ALA A 169 5.83 -16.01 -10.11
C ALA A 169 6.58 -16.81 -9.04
N ALA A 170 7.82 -16.43 -8.73
CA ALA A 170 8.56 -17.02 -7.63
C ALA A 170 7.88 -16.76 -6.27
N SER A 171 7.36 -15.55 -6.06
CA SER A 171 6.64 -15.20 -4.83
C SER A 171 5.37 -16.03 -4.64
N ALA A 172 4.57 -16.20 -5.70
CA ALA A 172 3.38 -17.04 -5.69
C ALA A 172 3.73 -18.50 -5.37
N ARG A 173 4.76 -19.07 -6.03
CA ARG A 173 5.26 -20.42 -5.73
C ARG A 173 5.69 -20.56 -4.27
N MET A 174 6.37 -19.57 -3.71
CA MET A 174 6.77 -19.60 -2.30
C MET A 174 5.61 -19.46 -1.32
N LEU A 175 4.58 -18.69 -1.66
CA LEU A 175 3.38 -18.57 -0.85
C LEU A 175 2.61 -19.90 -0.80
N ASP A 176 2.52 -20.59 -1.93
CA ASP A 176 1.78 -21.85 -2.08
C ASP A 176 2.55 -23.07 -1.52
N GLN A 177 3.82 -23.23 -1.91
CA GLN A 177 4.55 -24.48 -1.66
C GLN A 177 5.13 -24.61 -0.25
N ARG A 178 5.37 -23.49 0.47
CA ARG A 178 5.96 -23.55 1.81
C ARG A 178 4.90 -23.76 2.88
N ARG A 179 5.02 -24.86 3.63
CA ARG A 179 4.10 -25.16 4.75
C ARG A 179 4.02 -24.05 5.80
N SER A 180 5.13 -23.34 6.06
CA SER A 180 5.17 -22.19 6.98
C SER A 180 4.32 -21.00 6.52
N ASN A 181 3.94 -20.96 5.23
CA ASN A 181 3.15 -19.88 4.64
C ASN A 181 1.65 -20.18 4.56
N ARG A 182 1.21 -21.40 4.93
CA ARG A 182 -0.20 -21.82 4.85
C ARG A 182 -1.17 -20.87 5.57
N LEU A 183 -0.74 -20.28 6.68
CA LEU A 183 -1.53 -19.28 7.41
C LEU A 183 -1.84 -18.05 6.54
N TYR A 184 -0.84 -17.52 5.84
CA TYR A 184 -1.00 -16.36 4.97
C TYR A 184 -1.84 -16.70 3.75
N LEU A 185 -1.56 -17.84 3.12
CA LEU A 185 -2.33 -18.32 1.97
C LEU A 185 -3.81 -18.48 2.32
N ARG A 186 -4.11 -19.13 3.46
CA ARG A 186 -5.50 -19.31 3.91
C ARG A 186 -6.19 -17.97 4.18
N ARG A 187 -5.51 -17.02 4.84
CA ARG A 187 -6.05 -15.68 5.07
C ARG A 187 -6.35 -14.97 3.74
N PHE A 188 -5.42 -15.04 2.79
CA PHE A 188 -5.56 -14.46 1.46
C PHE A 188 -6.76 -15.05 0.71
N ILE A 189 -6.84 -16.38 0.59
CA ILE A 189 -7.93 -17.06 -0.13
C ILE A 189 -9.28 -16.78 0.52
N ASN A 190 -9.38 -16.83 1.86
CA ASN A 190 -10.64 -16.53 2.53
C ASN A 190 -11.13 -15.10 2.22
N SER A 191 -10.23 -14.11 2.26
CA SER A 191 -10.56 -12.71 1.92
C SER A 191 -11.01 -12.58 0.48
N LEU A 192 -10.31 -13.23 -0.45
CA LEU A 192 -10.61 -13.18 -1.88
C LEU A 192 -11.96 -13.84 -2.20
N VAL A 193 -12.24 -15.01 -1.64
CA VAL A 193 -13.51 -15.73 -1.83
C VAL A 193 -14.68 -14.89 -1.34
N SER A 194 -14.58 -14.30 -0.14
CA SER A 194 -15.64 -13.43 0.38
C SER A 194 -15.94 -12.22 -0.50
N LYS A 195 -14.95 -11.70 -1.24
CA LYS A 195 -15.16 -10.59 -2.19
C LYS A 195 -15.81 -11.02 -3.51
N VAL A 196 -15.57 -12.25 -3.94
CA VAL A 196 -16.15 -12.80 -5.17
C VAL A 196 -17.59 -13.27 -4.95
N GLU A 197 -17.94 -13.67 -3.73
CA GLU A 197 -19.29 -14.12 -3.36
C GLU A 197 -20.26 -12.98 -2.97
N ALA A 198 -19.75 -11.77 -2.73
CA ALA A 198 -20.53 -10.60 -2.34
C ALA A 198 -21.13 -9.86 -3.54
#